data_AF-A0A953WAS6-F1
#
_entry.id   AF-A0A953WAS6-F1
#
_cell.length_a   1.000
_cell.length_b   1.000
_cell.length_c   1.000
_cell.angle_alpha   90.00
_cell.angle_beta   90.00
_cell.angle_gamma   90.00
#
_symmetry.space_group_name_H-M   'P 1'
#
loop_
_entity.id
_entity.type
_entity.pdbx_description
1 polymer ?
#
loop_
_entity_poly.entity_id
_entity_poly.type
_entity_poly.pdbx_seq_one_letter_code
_entity_poly.pdbx_strand_id
1 'polypeptide(L)'
;MADGSRAPSRSAISRGKSMMFFAEDADPRFSVSDPEKPENSAFGRGKKRPRVAFTGEEWGFGYQATRRFLERARKFGTVSDGGLRGVFARTEREYDEASRNSKFDYGADVPQPLRTKEQTLMAVKQGAADFAVIPFYSPYSGYDYESLRALSSLMTLLGVEQIEATDNLCLAVHESQLYDLIQSSHPGSGFSALQRRIRKSWGAVDNGSGNDPGGYEAEMPRAGLPIDMADQKLIRDRIDLVFAGPEAARRCKSKLDGMRAIGVDVQETPQMLEPHRELARRARSTVDTSRQTNTFFDPTTGETRFFSSLGAEAQKSPLFGMVLPYEVAMRSSDYVIIDHDIDDAPPTKTRFLVVENNPDHTLFEDAYRTTDARTRYWMNRLRAIADGRSLMVTSPQQIAGGLLFAIGGIIALVGAAGVAGWDGVPLLPTSQWLAQAGDQAALILGAIAMVIGAMISSMQSGVNKGVRVMLRFRRDQSAASIGDVENFLRNFGVRHSVVRLDEDSEKDSPAAIMLDIEFEPDDFIYNPVTMFTRRLRGSVANGAMKKAFQRWKNRGALVLAATPIADGYQLPRHKKRRWWSEAVGDWSRDFVETTFIRLPRLLLVALPLAAIAFFLWQYLFSG
;
A
#
# COMPACT_ATOMS: atom_id res chain seq x y z
N MET A 1 54.14 -7.40 -42.54
CA MET A 1 55.15 -8.48 -42.52
C MET A 1 54.94 -9.20 -41.20
N ALA A 2 54.03 -10.19 -41.18
CA ALA A 2 54.30 -11.64 -41.33
C ALA A 2 55.06 -12.16 -40.10
N ASP A 3 54.69 -13.20 -39.36
CA ASP A 3 53.68 -14.27 -39.41
C ASP A 3 53.65 -14.81 -37.95
N GLY A 4 52.60 -15.38 -37.37
CA GLY A 4 51.97 -16.63 -37.78
C GLY A 4 51.90 -17.59 -36.58
N SER A 5 50.67 -17.79 -36.08
CA SER A 5 50.07 -19.04 -35.58
C SER A 5 50.78 -19.95 -34.56
N ARG A 6 50.07 -20.30 -33.47
CA ARG A 6 49.58 -21.68 -33.22
C ARG A 6 48.68 -21.77 -31.97
N ALA A 7 47.48 -22.28 -32.19
CA ALA A 7 46.63 -22.91 -31.17
C ALA A 7 47.05 -24.38 -30.96
N PRO A 8 46.64 -25.00 -29.83
CA PRO A 8 45.80 -26.20 -29.92
C PRO A 8 44.68 -26.21 -28.85
N SER A 9 43.42 -26.42 -29.25
CA SER A 9 42.64 -27.67 -29.24
C SER A 9 42.06 -28.11 -27.87
N ARG A 10 40.73 -28.25 -27.85
CA ARG A 10 39.90 -28.80 -26.76
C ARG A 10 40.13 -30.31 -26.56
N SER A 11 40.09 -30.77 -25.31
CA SER A 11 39.46 -32.04 -24.93
C SER A 11 39.06 -32.05 -23.45
N ALA A 12 37.84 -32.50 -23.18
CA ALA A 12 37.27 -32.71 -21.85
C ALA A 12 37.76 -34.03 -21.22
N ILE A 13 37.76 -34.12 -19.88
CA ILE A 13 37.01 -35.10 -19.06
C ILE A 13 37.53 -35.14 -17.59
N SER A 14 36.57 -34.88 -16.69
CA SER A 14 36.30 -35.43 -15.34
C SER A 14 37.20 -35.24 -14.12
N ARG A 15 36.53 -34.71 -13.08
CA ARG A 15 36.37 -35.23 -11.71
C ARG A 15 37.57 -35.21 -10.75
N GLY A 16 37.43 -34.37 -9.72
CA GLY A 16 37.32 -34.89 -8.35
C GLY A 16 38.20 -34.23 -7.28
N LYS A 17 37.52 -33.71 -6.24
CA LYS A 17 37.99 -33.34 -4.89
C LYS A 17 38.87 -32.08 -4.81
N SER A 18 38.84 -31.24 -3.77
CA SER A 18 38.02 -30.97 -2.58
C SER A 18 38.84 -29.93 -1.78
N MET A 19 38.18 -29.17 -0.89
CA MET A 19 38.71 -28.25 0.15
C MET A 19 38.84 -26.77 -0.23
N MET A 20 38.42 -25.80 0.58
CA MET A 20 37.62 -25.78 1.82
C MET A 20 37.15 -24.33 2.09
N PHE A 21 35.89 -24.22 2.55
CA PHE A 21 35.33 -23.40 3.64
C PHE A 21 35.66 -21.91 3.83
N PHE A 22 34.61 -21.10 3.68
CA PHE A 22 34.28 -19.94 4.53
C PHE A 22 32.74 -19.96 4.75
N ALA A 23 32.29 -20.81 5.67
CA ALA A 23 30.90 -20.85 6.13
C ALA A 23 30.84 -21.59 7.47
N GLU A 24 31.18 -20.91 8.55
CA GLU A 24 30.90 -21.36 9.92
C GLU A 24 30.29 -20.17 10.66
N ASP A 25 28.96 -20.15 10.74
CA ASP A 25 28.13 -19.55 11.81
C ASP A 25 26.64 -19.54 11.39
N ALA A 26 26.16 -20.69 10.90
CA ALA A 26 24.73 -20.97 10.80
C ALA A 26 24.43 -22.12 11.78
N ASP A 27 23.55 -21.84 12.74
CA ASP A 27 23.04 -22.77 13.73
C ASP A 27 22.57 -24.09 13.06
N PRO A 28 23.10 -25.27 13.43
CA PRO A 28 22.87 -26.53 12.72
C PRO A 28 21.44 -27.08 12.83
N ARG A 29 20.51 -26.37 13.47
CA ARG A 29 19.09 -26.77 13.54
C ARG A 29 18.28 -26.46 12.28
N PHE A 30 18.85 -25.72 11.32
CA PHE A 30 18.09 -25.22 10.15
C PHE A 30 18.70 -25.54 8.78
N SER A 31 19.74 -26.37 8.70
CA SER A 31 20.28 -26.83 7.42
C SER A 31 19.92 -28.29 7.17
N VAL A 32 18.88 -28.50 6.36
CA VAL A 32 18.69 -29.56 5.33
C VAL A 32 17.18 -29.86 5.23
N SER A 33 16.54 -29.26 4.24
CA SER A 33 15.57 -29.97 3.41
C SER A 33 15.79 -29.52 1.98
N ASP A 34 16.26 -30.46 1.16
CA ASP A 34 16.34 -30.26 -0.30
C ASP A 34 14.95 -29.87 -0.84
N PRO A 35 14.86 -29.01 -1.86
CA PRO A 35 13.58 -28.74 -2.50
C PRO A 35 13.16 -30.00 -3.28
N GLU A 36 12.41 -30.89 -2.64
CA GLU A 36 11.70 -31.96 -3.32
C GLU A 36 10.84 -31.36 -4.44
N LYS A 37 11.15 -31.76 -5.69
CA LYS A 37 10.24 -31.56 -6.81
C LYS A 37 8.97 -32.36 -6.49
N PRO A 38 7.79 -31.73 -6.42
CA PRO A 38 6.58 -32.49 -6.17
C PRO A 38 6.28 -33.37 -7.39
N GLU A 39 6.39 -34.69 -7.19
CA GLU A 39 5.88 -35.69 -8.11
C GLU A 39 4.36 -35.53 -8.27
N ASN A 40 3.91 -35.70 -9.51
CA ASN A 40 2.51 -35.64 -9.92
C ASN A 40 1.70 -36.78 -9.29
N SER A 41 1.11 -36.59 -8.12
CA SER A 41 0.00 -37.42 -7.63
C SER A 41 -1.32 -36.69 -7.87
N ALA A 42 -1.99 -37.11 -8.94
CA ALA A 42 -3.27 -36.58 -9.39
C ALA A 42 -4.44 -37.25 -8.67
N PHE A 43 -4.59 -37.10 -7.35
CA PHE A 43 -5.86 -37.38 -6.65
C PHE A 43 -5.93 -36.54 -5.35
N GLY A 44 -6.83 -35.56 -5.33
CA GLY A 44 -7.03 -34.64 -4.20
C GLY A 44 -6.00 -33.50 -4.12
N ARG A 45 -6.07 -32.50 -5.02
CA ARG A 45 -5.18 -31.32 -4.94
C ARG A 45 -5.45 -30.54 -3.65
N GLY A 46 -4.72 -30.85 -2.59
CA GLY A 46 -4.63 -30.00 -1.41
C GLY A 46 -4.22 -28.59 -1.82
N LYS A 47 -4.86 -27.59 -1.22
CA LYS A 47 -4.50 -26.18 -1.44
C LYS A 47 -3.02 -25.97 -1.06
N LYS A 48 -2.27 -25.22 -1.88
CA LYS A 48 -0.85 -24.95 -1.65
C LYS A 48 -0.68 -24.06 -0.41
N ARG A 49 0.33 -24.31 0.42
CA ARG A 49 0.69 -23.41 1.52
C ARG A 49 1.36 -22.14 0.98
N PRO A 50 0.85 -20.92 1.28
CA PRO A 50 1.49 -19.70 0.82
C PRO A 50 2.79 -19.44 1.59
N ARG A 51 3.89 -19.27 0.85
CA ARG A 51 5.17 -18.82 1.44
C ARG A 51 5.23 -17.31 1.39
N VAL A 52 5.28 -16.66 2.54
CA VAL A 52 5.28 -15.20 2.63
C VAL A 52 6.62 -14.73 3.16
N ALA A 53 7.41 -14.13 2.27
CA ALA A 53 8.65 -13.48 2.65
C ALA A 53 8.34 -12.09 3.23
N PHE A 54 9.02 -11.68 4.30
CA PHE A 54 8.92 -10.32 4.81
C PHE A 54 10.28 -9.81 5.24
N THR A 55 10.39 -8.48 5.32
CA THR A 55 11.64 -7.81 5.68
C THR A 55 11.74 -7.61 7.17
N GLY A 56 12.92 -7.89 7.72
CA GLY A 56 13.26 -7.58 9.10
C GLY A 56 13.02 -8.75 10.05
N GLU A 57 12.81 -8.39 11.31
CA GLU A 57 12.88 -9.28 12.45
C GLU A 57 11.72 -10.28 12.51
N GLU A 58 12.03 -11.46 13.06
CA GLU A 58 11.00 -12.38 13.54
C GLU A 58 10.10 -11.63 14.53
N TRP A 59 8.78 -11.71 14.34
CA TRP A 59 7.76 -11.04 15.16
C TRP A 59 7.73 -9.50 15.10
N GLY A 60 8.60 -8.86 14.30
CA GLY A 60 8.59 -7.40 14.11
C GLY A 60 7.43 -6.89 13.25
N PHE A 61 7.49 -5.61 12.86
CA PHE A 61 6.44 -4.97 12.05
C PHE A 61 6.13 -5.71 10.74
N GLY A 62 7.14 -6.29 10.08
CA GLY A 62 6.95 -7.09 8.86
C GLY A 62 6.17 -8.39 9.10
N TYR A 63 6.39 -9.03 10.26
CA TYR A 63 5.61 -10.20 10.67
C TYR A 63 4.16 -9.85 10.99
N GLN A 64 3.91 -8.74 11.69
CA GLN A 64 2.55 -8.27 11.95
C GLN A 64 1.80 -7.90 10.67
N ALA A 65 2.46 -7.23 9.73
CA ALA A 65 1.91 -6.96 8.42
C ALA A 65 1.56 -8.26 7.68
N THR A 66 2.43 -9.28 7.78
CA THR A 66 2.19 -10.62 7.24
C THR A 66 1.00 -11.32 7.91
N ARG A 67 0.83 -11.19 9.22
CA ARG A 67 -0.35 -11.72 9.91
C ARG A 67 -1.64 -11.05 9.46
N ARG A 68 -1.67 -9.71 9.41
CA ARG A 68 -2.83 -8.94 8.94
C ARG A 68 -3.17 -9.26 7.49
N PHE A 69 -2.16 -9.47 6.65
CA PHE A 69 -2.32 -9.96 5.28
C PHE A 69 -3.07 -11.28 5.25
N LEU A 70 -2.56 -12.26 5.98
CA LEU A 70 -3.08 -13.62 5.98
C LEU A 70 -4.47 -13.69 6.62
N GLU A 71 -4.73 -12.95 7.69
CA GLU A 71 -6.06 -12.85 8.31
C GLU A 71 -7.08 -12.27 7.33
N ARG A 72 -6.70 -11.23 6.58
CA ARG A 72 -7.54 -10.66 5.53
C ARG A 72 -7.74 -11.64 4.37
N ALA A 73 -6.68 -12.32 3.94
CA ALA A 73 -6.73 -13.33 2.89
C ALA A 73 -7.61 -14.53 3.28
N ARG A 74 -7.56 -14.97 4.54
CA ARG A 74 -8.46 -16.01 5.10
C ARG A 74 -9.91 -15.55 5.10
N LYS A 75 -10.16 -14.32 5.57
CA LYS A 75 -11.52 -13.75 5.64
C LYS A 75 -12.17 -13.64 4.26
N PHE A 76 -11.41 -13.24 3.24
CA PHE A 76 -11.93 -13.13 1.88
C PHE A 76 -11.74 -14.41 1.06
N GLY A 77 -10.96 -15.39 1.51
CA GLY A 77 -10.60 -16.59 0.76
C GLY A 77 -9.73 -16.35 -0.48
N THR A 78 -9.33 -15.10 -0.75
CA THR A 78 -8.54 -14.67 -1.91
C THR A 78 -7.82 -13.36 -1.61
N VAL A 79 -6.69 -13.13 -2.29
CA VAL A 79 -5.91 -11.89 -2.27
C VAL A 79 -6.14 -11.09 -3.56
N SER A 80 -5.98 -9.77 -3.52
CA SER A 80 -5.98 -8.94 -4.73
C SER A 80 -4.82 -9.33 -5.64
N ASP A 81 -5.08 -9.47 -6.95
CA ASP A 81 -4.09 -9.86 -7.96
C ASP A 81 -3.65 -8.66 -8.81
N GLY A 82 -3.79 -7.44 -8.28
CA GLY A 82 -3.57 -6.21 -9.05
C GLY A 82 -4.46 -6.14 -10.31
N GLY A 83 -5.63 -6.77 -10.32
CA GLY A 83 -6.60 -6.71 -11.42
C GLY A 83 -6.30 -7.62 -12.61
N LEU A 84 -5.39 -8.58 -12.45
CA LEU A 84 -4.95 -9.49 -13.52
C LEU A 84 -6.13 -10.35 -14.05
N ARG A 85 -6.96 -10.88 -13.16
CA ARG A 85 -8.19 -11.62 -13.47
C ARG A 85 -9.16 -10.85 -14.35
N GLY A 86 -9.20 -9.53 -14.25
CA GLY A 86 -10.09 -8.68 -15.05
C GLY A 86 -9.67 -8.53 -16.51
N VAL A 87 -8.38 -8.72 -16.82
CA VAL A 87 -7.85 -8.64 -18.18
C VAL A 87 -7.98 -9.97 -18.91
N PHE A 88 -7.71 -11.07 -18.21
CA PHE A 88 -7.60 -12.40 -18.82
C PHE A 88 -8.90 -13.19 -18.90
N ALA A 89 -10.04 -12.65 -18.43
CA ALA A 89 -11.39 -13.24 -18.51
C ALA A 89 -11.88 -13.67 -19.91
N ARG A 90 -11.05 -13.56 -20.95
CA ARG A 90 -11.30 -14.01 -22.31
C ARG A 90 -10.32 -15.08 -22.84
N THR A 91 -9.24 -15.40 -22.12
CA THR A 91 -8.19 -16.33 -22.59
C THR A 91 -7.90 -17.40 -21.54
N GLU A 92 -8.49 -18.60 -21.72
CA GLU A 92 -8.41 -19.73 -20.77
C GLU A 92 -6.99 -20.26 -20.52
N ARG A 93 -6.03 -20.03 -21.44
CA ARG A 93 -4.69 -20.66 -21.38
C ARG A 93 -3.67 -19.96 -20.48
N GLU A 94 -3.90 -18.73 -20.06
CA GLU A 94 -3.00 -17.99 -19.14
C GLU A 94 -3.58 -17.87 -17.71
N TYR A 95 -4.83 -18.30 -17.53
CA TYR A 95 -5.53 -18.31 -16.25
C TYR A 95 -4.89 -19.23 -15.22
N ASP A 96 -4.24 -20.30 -15.65
CA ASP A 96 -3.70 -21.30 -14.73
C ASP A 96 -2.45 -20.83 -13.98
N GLU A 97 -1.72 -19.87 -14.58
CA GLU A 97 -0.55 -19.23 -13.98
C GLU A 97 -0.91 -17.95 -13.21
N ALA A 98 -1.89 -17.17 -13.68
CA ALA A 98 -2.31 -15.90 -13.10
C ALA A 98 -3.29 -16.03 -11.91
N SER A 99 -4.11 -17.08 -11.85
CA SER A 99 -5.08 -17.30 -10.76
C SER A 99 -4.54 -18.25 -9.68
N ARG A 100 -3.35 -17.98 -9.15
CA ARG A 100 -2.77 -18.75 -8.03
C ARG A 100 -3.42 -18.41 -6.68
N ASN A 101 -4.01 -17.23 -6.54
CA ASN A 101 -4.44 -16.72 -5.23
C ASN A 101 -5.63 -17.47 -4.60
N SER A 102 -6.46 -18.18 -5.36
CA SER A 102 -7.50 -19.08 -4.82
C SER A 102 -7.02 -20.51 -4.59
N LYS A 103 -5.82 -20.87 -5.08
CA LYS A 103 -5.21 -22.18 -4.92
C LYS A 103 -4.48 -22.31 -3.57
N PHE A 104 -4.29 -21.22 -2.83
CA PHE A 104 -3.59 -21.21 -1.54
C PHE A 104 -4.50 -21.52 -0.34
N ASP A 105 -3.95 -22.22 0.63
CA ASP A 105 -4.50 -22.35 1.98
C ASP A 105 -3.87 -21.33 2.91
N TYR A 106 -4.52 -20.18 3.06
CA TYR A 106 -4.04 -19.11 3.93
C TYR A 106 -4.05 -19.48 5.42
N GLY A 107 -4.64 -20.62 5.82
CA GLY A 107 -4.61 -21.13 7.19
C GLY A 107 -3.32 -21.85 7.55
N ALA A 108 -2.56 -22.32 6.56
CA ALA A 108 -1.31 -23.07 6.74
C ALA A 108 -0.13 -22.34 6.06
N ASP A 109 0.07 -21.08 6.42
CA ASP A 109 1.13 -20.24 5.86
C ASP A 109 2.54 -20.62 6.35
N VAL A 110 3.54 -20.25 5.55
CA VAL A 110 4.96 -20.39 5.89
C VAL A 110 5.61 -19.00 5.84
N PRO A 111 5.69 -18.30 6.99
CA PRO A 111 6.38 -17.01 7.08
C PRO A 111 7.90 -17.21 6.93
N GLN A 112 8.53 -16.37 6.12
CA GLN A 112 9.97 -16.41 5.84
C GLN A 112 10.60 -15.03 6.17
N PRO A 113 11.18 -14.85 7.36
CA PRO A 113 11.91 -13.64 7.70
C PRO A 113 13.18 -13.55 6.85
N LEU A 114 13.42 -12.40 6.22
CA LEU A 114 14.62 -12.12 5.45
C LEU A 114 15.25 -10.79 5.89
N ARG A 115 16.58 -10.75 5.89
CA ARG A 115 17.35 -9.63 6.45
C ARG A 115 17.20 -8.35 5.66
N THR A 116 17.13 -8.44 4.32
CA THR A 116 17.13 -7.26 3.45
C THR A 116 15.88 -7.20 2.57
N LYS A 117 15.44 -5.98 2.27
CA LYS A 117 14.31 -5.68 1.38
C LYS A 117 14.48 -6.27 -0.01
N GLU A 118 15.70 -6.21 -0.54
CA GLU A 118 16.05 -6.79 -1.83
C GLU A 118 15.96 -8.32 -1.81
N GLN A 119 16.47 -8.98 -0.77
CA GLN A 119 16.35 -10.44 -0.64
C GLN A 119 14.88 -10.89 -0.59
N THR A 120 14.03 -10.15 0.14
CA THR A 120 12.58 -10.42 0.20
C THR A 120 11.93 -10.36 -1.18
N LEU A 121 12.26 -9.34 -1.98
CA LEU A 121 11.73 -9.22 -3.33
C LEU A 121 12.33 -10.27 -4.29
N MET A 122 13.62 -10.59 -4.16
CA MET A 122 14.28 -11.62 -4.96
C MET A 122 13.71 -13.01 -4.67
N ALA A 123 13.33 -13.31 -3.43
CA ALA A 123 12.68 -14.57 -3.07
C ALA A 123 11.39 -14.79 -3.86
N VAL A 124 10.59 -13.74 -4.07
CA VAL A 124 9.38 -13.81 -4.90
C VAL A 124 9.72 -13.94 -6.39
N LYS A 125 10.69 -13.17 -6.87
CA LYS A 125 11.14 -13.25 -8.27
C LYS A 125 11.67 -14.63 -8.64
N GLN A 126 12.39 -15.29 -7.73
CA GLN A 126 12.93 -16.63 -7.90
C GLN A 126 11.92 -17.74 -7.64
N GLY A 127 10.73 -17.40 -7.13
CA GLY A 127 9.69 -18.38 -6.75
C GLY A 127 10.02 -19.17 -5.47
N ALA A 128 10.96 -18.70 -4.65
CA ALA A 128 11.22 -19.21 -3.30
C ALA A 128 10.11 -18.81 -2.31
N ALA A 129 9.54 -17.62 -2.51
CA ALA A 129 8.32 -17.14 -1.84
C ALA A 129 7.22 -16.88 -2.86
N ASP A 130 5.96 -16.96 -2.44
CA ASP A 130 4.80 -16.64 -3.27
C ASP A 130 4.42 -15.15 -3.14
N PHE A 131 4.58 -14.58 -1.93
CA PHE A 131 4.34 -13.16 -1.64
C PHE A 131 5.52 -12.55 -0.89
N ALA A 132 5.73 -11.25 -1.07
CA ALA A 132 6.68 -10.44 -0.30
C ALA A 132 5.95 -9.30 0.41
N VAL A 133 6.24 -9.08 1.68
CA VAL A 133 5.70 -7.96 2.47
C VAL A 133 6.85 -7.00 2.77
N ILE A 134 6.82 -5.82 2.15
CA ILE A 134 7.86 -4.79 2.27
C ILE A 134 7.27 -3.48 2.79
N PRO A 135 7.94 -2.76 3.70
CA PRO A 135 7.53 -1.41 4.08
C PRO A 135 7.74 -0.47 2.89
N PHE A 136 6.85 0.50 2.70
CA PHE A 136 7.04 1.54 1.68
C PHE A 136 6.84 2.96 2.22
N TYR A 137 6.18 3.08 3.37
CA TYR A 137 5.93 4.36 4.00
C TYR A 137 5.82 4.20 5.52
N SER A 138 6.58 4.98 6.27
CA SER A 138 6.36 5.21 7.71
C SER A 138 6.11 6.71 7.96
N PRO A 139 5.21 7.07 8.87
CA PRO A 139 4.93 8.48 9.19
C PRO A 139 6.15 9.29 9.64
N TYR A 140 7.13 8.64 10.29
CA TYR A 140 8.33 9.31 10.83
C TYR A 140 9.53 9.31 9.87
N SER A 141 9.60 8.33 8.96
CA SER A 141 10.68 8.24 7.97
C SER A 141 10.25 8.68 6.56
N GLY A 142 8.95 8.87 6.32
CA GLY A 142 8.40 9.09 5.00
C GLY A 142 8.43 7.83 4.14
N TYR A 143 8.62 8.01 2.83
CA TYR A 143 8.72 6.90 1.89
C TYR A 143 10.04 6.14 2.06
N ASP A 144 9.95 4.81 2.02
CA ASP A 144 11.12 3.95 2.10
C ASP A 144 11.76 3.78 0.71
N TYR A 145 12.75 4.63 0.43
CA TYR A 145 13.41 4.69 -0.89
C TYR A 145 14.07 3.38 -1.29
N GLU A 146 14.62 2.62 -0.33
CA GLU A 146 15.26 1.33 -0.61
C GLU A 146 14.26 0.31 -1.17
N SER A 147 13.11 0.15 -0.52
CA SER A 147 12.06 -0.78 -0.97
C SER A 147 11.50 -0.39 -2.33
N LEU A 148 11.25 0.92 -2.54
CA LEU A 148 10.72 1.42 -3.81
C LEU A 148 11.75 1.32 -4.95
N ARG A 149 13.04 1.58 -4.66
CA ARG A 149 14.15 1.40 -5.61
C ARG A 149 14.28 -0.07 -6.00
N ALA A 150 14.31 -0.97 -5.02
CA ALA A 150 14.41 -2.40 -5.24
C ALA A 150 13.24 -2.93 -6.08
N LEU A 151 12.01 -2.58 -5.71
CA LEU A 151 10.80 -2.92 -6.47
C LEU A 151 10.89 -2.39 -7.90
N SER A 152 11.39 -1.17 -8.09
CA SER A 152 11.51 -0.57 -9.41
C SER A 152 12.53 -1.23 -10.33
N SER A 153 13.53 -1.92 -9.77
CA SER A 153 14.53 -2.66 -10.54
C SER A 153 14.00 -4.01 -11.04
N LEU A 154 12.95 -4.53 -10.41
CA LEU A 154 12.39 -5.85 -10.66
C LEU A 154 11.08 -5.76 -11.44
N MET A 155 11.19 -5.69 -12.78
CA MET A 155 10.05 -5.44 -13.69
C MET A 155 8.92 -6.49 -13.67
N THR A 156 9.16 -7.67 -13.11
CA THR A 156 8.15 -8.74 -13.00
C THR A 156 7.32 -8.66 -11.71
N LEU A 157 7.72 -7.82 -10.77
CA LEU A 157 7.07 -7.69 -9.47
C LEU A 157 6.08 -6.52 -9.47
N LEU A 158 4.94 -6.71 -8.81
CA LEU A 158 3.92 -5.68 -8.65
C LEU A 158 3.40 -5.68 -7.21
N GLY A 159 3.27 -4.50 -6.61
CA GLY A 159 2.52 -4.32 -5.37
C GLY A 159 1.02 -4.48 -5.62
N VAL A 160 0.43 -5.56 -5.10
CA VAL A 160 -0.97 -5.95 -5.36
C VAL A 160 -1.92 -5.53 -4.23
N GLU A 161 -1.41 -5.43 -3.00
CA GLU A 161 -2.22 -5.05 -1.84
C GLU A 161 -1.44 -4.14 -0.89
N GLN A 162 -2.16 -3.27 -0.19
CA GLN A 162 -1.62 -2.43 0.87
C GLN A 162 -2.13 -2.90 2.24
N ILE A 163 -1.20 -2.96 3.19
CA ILE A 163 -1.48 -3.36 4.57
C ILE A 163 -0.88 -2.35 5.52
N GLU A 164 -1.59 -2.09 6.61
CA GLU A 164 -1.11 -1.23 7.67
C GLU A 164 -0.82 -2.10 8.89
N ALA A 165 0.36 -1.93 9.47
CA ALA A 165 0.73 -2.52 10.76
C ALA A 165 1.01 -1.41 11.77
N THR A 166 0.68 -1.68 13.02
CA THR A 166 0.86 -0.76 14.15
C THR A 166 1.44 -1.55 15.29
N ASP A 167 2.53 -1.06 15.85
CA ASP A 167 3.04 -1.58 17.10
C ASP A 167 3.51 -0.43 18.00
N ASN A 168 3.39 -0.68 19.29
CA ASN A 168 3.99 0.14 20.33
C ASN A 168 5.46 -0.24 20.46
N LEU A 169 6.27 0.74 20.79
CA LEU A 169 7.64 0.49 21.22
C LEU A 169 7.68 0.35 22.73
N CYS A 170 8.53 -0.57 23.19
CA CYS A 170 8.76 -0.84 24.60
C CYS A 170 10.26 -0.81 24.90
N LEU A 171 10.59 -0.49 26.15
CA LEU A 171 11.93 -0.65 26.69
C LEU A 171 12.05 -2.05 27.28
N ALA A 172 12.98 -2.83 26.76
CA ALA A 172 13.27 -4.17 27.24
C ALA A 172 14.75 -4.34 27.58
N VAL A 173 15.04 -5.27 28.48
CA VAL A 173 16.39 -5.69 28.87
C VAL A 173 16.51 -7.19 28.70
N HIS A 174 17.72 -7.68 28.43
CA HIS A 174 17.97 -9.11 28.32
C HIS A 174 17.80 -9.80 29.68
N GLU A 175 17.03 -10.89 29.73
CA GLU A 175 16.71 -11.61 30.97
C GLU A 175 17.99 -12.09 31.68
N SER A 176 19.01 -12.54 30.93
CA SER A 176 20.25 -13.04 31.52
C SER A 176 21.03 -11.97 32.31
N GLN A 177 21.12 -10.75 31.79
CA GLN A 177 21.81 -9.64 32.45
C GLN A 177 21.06 -9.20 33.71
N LEU A 178 19.72 -9.23 33.66
CA LEU A 178 18.89 -8.93 34.81
C LEU A 178 19.11 -9.97 35.92
N TYR A 179 19.20 -11.26 35.58
CA TYR A 179 19.51 -12.29 36.57
C TYR A 179 20.91 -12.17 37.17
N ASP A 180 21.91 -11.82 36.36
CA ASP A 180 23.26 -11.53 36.88
C ASP A 180 23.19 -10.41 37.92
N LEU A 181 22.46 -9.34 37.60
CA LEU A 181 22.34 -8.16 38.47
C LEU A 181 21.62 -8.50 39.77
N ILE A 182 20.53 -9.26 39.69
CA ILE A 182 19.76 -9.70 40.85
C ILE A 182 20.63 -10.55 41.78
N GLN A 183 21.46 -11.45 41.25
CA GLN A 183 22.25 -12.37 42.06
C GLN A 183 23.55 -11.78 42.60
N SER A 184 24.14 -10.80 41.91
CA SER A 184 25.28 -10.04 42.41
C SER A 184 24.89 -8.97 43.44
N SER A 185 23.59 -8.66 43.55
CA SER A 185 23.09 -7.69 44.51
C SER A 185 23.18 -8.18 45.95
N HIS A 186 23.41 -7.24 46.89
CA HIS A 186 23.49 -7.59 48.31
C HIS A 186 22.16 -8.20 48.81
N PRO A 187 22.22 -9.26 49.65
CA PRO A 187 21.04 -9.82 50.28
C PRO A 187 20.27 -8.74 51.07
N GLY A 188 19.00 -8.52 50.74
CA GLY A 188 18.15 -7.48 51.35
C GLY A 188 18.03 -6.19 50.54
N SER A 189 18.76 -6.05 49.42
CA SER A 189 18.55 -4.98 48.46
C SER A 189 17.24 -5.18 47.66
N GLY A 190 16.70 -4.11 47.07
CA GLY A 190 15.52 -4.17 46.20
C GLY A 190 15.67 -5.15 45.03
N PHE A 191 16.88 -5.28 44.48
CA PHE A 191 17.19 -6.25 43.43
C PHE A 191 17.15 -7.71 43.94
N SER A 192 17.62 -7.98 45.16
CA SER A 192 17.53 -9.34 45.73
C SER A 192 16.09 -9.78 46.03
N ALA A 193 15.17 -8.83 46.22
CA ALA A 193 13.73 -9.11 46.40
C ALA A 193 13.05 -9.57 45.10
N LEU A 194 13.56 -9.16 43.93
CA LEU A 194 13.10 -9.63 42.62
C LEU A 194 13.33 -11.14 42.45
N GLN A 195 14.42 -11.70 43.00
CA GLN A 195 14.69 -13.14 42.95
C GLN A 195 13.64 -13.97 43.68
N ARG A 196 13.06 -13.42 44.76
CA ARG A 196 12.06 -14.12 45.60
C ARG A 196 10.67 -14.13 44.97
N ARG A 197 10.42 -13.27 43.97
CA ARG A 197 9.18 -13.20 43.21
C ARG A 197 9.28 -14.18 42.04
N ILE A 198 9.05 -15.45 42.38
CA ILE A 198 9.21 -16.65 41.55
C ILE A 198 8.46 -16.53 40.19
N ARG A 199 9.07 -17.06 39.12
CA ARG A 199 8.39 -17.39 37.86
C ARG A 199 7.09 -18.14 38.17
N LYS A 200 5.92 -17.62 37.79
CA LYS A 200 4.82 -18.55 37.48
C LYS A 200 5.37 -19.49 36.39
N SER A 201 5.39 -20.79 36.67
CA SER A 201 5.87 -21.79 35.73
C SER A 201 5.09 -21.69 34.42
N TRP A 202 5.68 -22.17 33.32
CA TRP A 202 4.98 -22.38 32.06
C TRP A 202 3.95 -23.51 32.28
N GLY A 203 2.80 -23.18 32.85
CA GLY A 203 1.78 -24.16 33.22
C GLY A 203 0.49 -23.45 33.62
N ALA A 204 -0.57 -23.76 32.86
CA ALA A 204 -1.98 -23.42 33.05
C ALA A 204 -2.24 -22.08 33.74
N VAL A 205 -2.60 -21.08 32.94
CA VAL A 205 -3.25 -19.89 33.47
C VAL A 205 -4.50 -20.33 34.23
N ASP A 206 -4.63 -19.82 35.45
CA ASP A 206 -5.82 -19.97 36.26
C ASP A 206 -7.03 -19.42 35.47
N ASN A 207 -7.95 -20.31 35.07
CA ASN A 207 -9.29 -20.01 34.54
C ASN A 207 -10.20 -19.31 35.59
N GLY A 208 -9.67 -18.34 36.33
CA GLY A 208 -10.19 -17.91 37.62
C GLY A 208 -10.62 -16.44 37.73
N SER A 209 -10.56 -15.63 36.68
CA SER A 209 -11.20 -14.31 36.68
C SER A 209 -12.27 -14.24 35.61
N GLY A 210 -13.50 -14.56 36.03
CA GLY A 210 -14.67 -14.57 35.18
C GLY A 210 -15.06 -13.18 34.64
N ASN A 211 -15.81 -13.25 33.55
CA ASN A 211 -16.47 -12.20 32.77
C ASN A 211 -15.59 -11.41 31.77
N ASP A 212 -15.26 -12.06 30.64
CA ASP A 212 -15.50 -11.42 29.34
C ASP A 212 -15.77 -12.48 28.24
N PRO A 213 -16.90 -12.43 27.51
CA PRO A 213 -17.18 -13.34 26.43
C PRO A 213 -16.73 -12.75 25.10
N GLY A 214 -15.61 -13.25 24.55
CA GLY A 214 -15.35 -13.21 23.11
C GLY A 214 -14.09 -12.48 22.67
N GLY A 215 -13.10 -13.25 22.21
CA GLY A 215 -11.94 -12.76 21.47
C GLY A 215 -10.79 -13.75 21.62
N TYR A 216 -10.08 -14.06 20.54
CA TYR A 216 -8.88 -14.91 20.52
C TYR A 216 -7.67 -14.22 21.20
N GLU A 217 -7.89 -13.58 22.35
CA GLU A 217 -6.91 -13.02 23.28
C GLU A 217 -6.76 -13.89 24.54
N ALA A 218 -7.18 -15.16 24.46
CA ALA A 218 -6.91 -16.13 25.53
C ALA A 218 -5.40 -16.35 25.64
N GLU A 219 -4.79 -15.60 26.55
CA GLU A 219 -3.64 -15.98 27.35
C GLU A 219 -2.42 -16.44 26.55
N MET A 220 -1.79 -15.51 25.84
CA MET A 220 -0.39 -15.72 25.47
C MET A 220 0.44 -15.64 26.77
N PRO A 221 1.16 -16.71 27.16
CA PRO A 221 1.93 -16.70 28.39
C PRO A 221 2.97 -15.59 28.31
N ARG A 222 2.93 -14.66 29.27
CA ARG A 222 4.00 -13.67 29.47
C ARG A 222 5.28 -14.45 29.76
N ALA A 223 6.13 -14.62 28.77
CA ALA A 223 7.48 -15.10 28.99
C ALA A 223 8.27 -13.93 29.59
N GLY A 224 8.42 -13.91 30.92
CA GLY A 224 9.20 -12.88 31.61
C GLY A 224 8.90 -12.87 33.11
N LEU A 225 9.82 -12.28 33.89
CA LEU A 225 9.52 -11.98 35.29
C LEU A 225 8.27 -11.09 35.35
N PRO A 226 7.26 -11.42 36.19
CA PRO A 226 6.24 -10.45 36.54
C PRO A 226 6.89 -9.37 37.42
N ILE A 227 7.08 -8.18 36.86
CA ILE A 227 7.76 -7.06 37.52
C ILE A 227 6.71 -6.01 37.89
N ASP A 228 6.66 -5.62 39.16
CA ASP A 228 5.82 -4.52 39.63
C ASP A 228 6.37 -3.16 39.18
N MET A 229 5.54 -2.11 39.17
CA MET A 229 5.96 -0.75 38.80
C MET A 229 7.17 -0.22 39.61
N ALA A 230 7.26 -0.59 40.89
CA ALA A 230 8.39 -0.21 41.74
C ALA A 230 9.70 -0.88 41.29
N ASP A 231 9.61 -2.15 40.91
CA ASP A 231 10.74 -2.94 40.44
C ASP A 231 11.16 -2.49 39.02
N GLN A 232 10.21 -2.13 38.15
CA GLN A 232 10.48 -1.54 36.84
C GLN A 232 11.28 -0.24 36.96
N LYS A 233 10.90 0.63 37.90
CA LYS A 233 11.63 1.88 38.17
C LYS A 233 13.06 1.61 38.65
N LEU A 234 13.23 0.67 39.56
CA LEU A 234 14.53 0.29 40.09
C LEU A 234 15.46 -0.29 39.00
N ILE A 235 14.93 -1.11 38.08
CA ILE A 235 15.70 -1.60 36.94
C ILE A 235 16.01 -0.45 35.97
N ARG A 236 15.04 0.43 35.67
CA ARG A 236 15.22 1.60 34.80
C ARG A 236 16.33 2.51 35.28
N ASP A 237 16.40 2.78 36.58
CA ASP A 237 17.44 3.62 37.19
C ASP A 237 18.84 2.98 37.12
N ARG A 238 18.94 1.67 36.88
CA ARG A 238 20.20 0.92 36.77
C ARG A 238 20.68 0.72 35.34
N ILE A 239 19.86 1.03 34.33
CA ILE A 239 20.25 0.92 32.92
C ILE A 239 21.36 1.94 32.64
N ASP A 240 22.50 1.48 32.16
CA ASP A 240 23.64 2.36 31.85
C ASP A 240 23.61 2.82 30.40
N LEU A 241 23.13 1.97 29.50
CA LEU A 241 23.15 2.22 28.07
C LEU A 241 21.89 1.66 27.38
N VAL A 242 21.29 2.45 26.50
CA VAL A 242 20.10 2.08 25.71
C VAL A 242 20.40 2.07 24.23
N PHE A 243 20.08 0.96 23.57
CA PHE A 243 20.11 0.85 22.11
C PHE A 243 18.74 1.12 21.52
N ALA A 244 18.68 1.98 20.50
CA ALA A 244 17.45 2.23 19.75
C ALA A 244 17.74 2.24 18.24
N GLY A 245 16.89 1.61 17.44
CA GLY A 245 16.93 1.79 15.99
C GLY A 245 16.61 3.24 15.61
N PRO A 246 16.96 3.70 14.40
CA PRO A 246 16.80 5.10 14.01
C PRO A 246 15.33 5.57 14.00
N GLU A 247 14.39 4.66 13.69
CA GLU A 247 12.95 4.96 13.79
C GLU A 247 12.48 5.02 15.25
N ALA A 248 12.95 4.09 16.09
CA ALA A 248 12.64 4.05 17.51
C ALA A 248 13.19 5.27 18.26
N ALA A 249 14.42 5.69 17.94
CA ALA A 249 15.06 6.88 18.51
C ALA A 249 14.26 8.16 18.21
N ARG A 250 13.64 8.25 17.03
CA ARG A 250 12.78 9.38 16.65
C ARG A 250 11.42 9.34 17.34
N ARG A 251 10.83 8.15 17.48
CA ARG A 251 9.52 7.94 18.12
C ARG A 251 9.52 8.13 19.63
N CYS A 252 10.62 7.78 20.27
CA CYS A 252 10.79 7.77 21.72
C CYS A 252 11.71 8.89 22.21
N LYS A 253 11.85 9.96 21.41
CA LYS A 253 12.87 11.00 21.62
C LYS A 253 12.75 11.63 23.00
N SER A 254 11.55 12.00 23.44
CA SER A 254 11.35 12.69 24.71
C SER A 254 11.74 11.81 25.91
N LYS A 255 11.38 10.52 25.88
CA LYS A 255 11.70 9.58 26.96
C LYS A 255 13.18 9.18 26.95
N LEU A 256 13.79 9.04 25.77
CA LEU A 256 15.23 8.81 25.62
C LEU A 256 16.05 10.02 26.05
N ASP A 257 15.61 11.25 25.75
CA ASP A 257 16.24 12.48 26.23
C ASP A 257 16.15 12.60 27.76
N GLY A 258 15.03 12.15 28.36
CA GLY A 258 14.90 12.01 29.81
C GLY A 258 15.90 11.02 30.41
N MET A 259 16.17 9.89 29.75
CA MET A 259 17.20 8.95 30.18
C MET A 259 18.62 9.53 30.04
N ARG A 260 18.90 10.27 28.95
CA ARG A 260 20.16 10.99 28.78
C ARG A 260 20.40 11.98 29.91
N ALA A 261 19.37 12.69 30.37
CA ALA A 261 19.47 13.63 31.49
C ALA A 261 19.79 12.95 32.83
N ILE A 262 19.42 11.68 33.00
CA ILE A 262 19.74 10.86 34.18
C ILE A 262 21.19 10.32 34.11
N GLY A 263 21.84 10.40 32.94
CA GLY A 263 23.21 9.92 32.71
C GLY A 263 23.31 8.61 31.94
N VAL A 264 22.21 8.13 31.34
CA VAL A 264 22.17 6.93 30.50
C VAL A 264 22.69 7.25 29.10
N ASP A 265 23.63 6.45 28.58
CA ASP A 265 24.12 6.60 27.21
C ASP A 265 23.10 6.01 26.21
N VAL A 266 22.68 6.78 25.21
CA VAL A 266 21.70 6.31 24.21
C VAL A 266 22.36 6.22 22.85
N GLN A 267 22.57 5.00 22.38
CA GLN A 267 23.25 4.70 21.12
C GLN A 267 22.23 4.28 20.05
N GLU A 268 22.31 4.93 18.89
CA GLU A 268 21.50 4.55 17.73
C GLU A 268 22.14 3.37 17.00
N THR A 269 21.38 2.29 16.80
CA THR A 269 21.85 1.14 16.02
C THR A 269 21.71 1.42 14.52
N PRO A 270 22.63 0.92 13.69
CA PRO A 270 22.52 1.07 12.24
C PRO A 270 21.25 0.39 11.71
N GLN A 271 20.59 1.00 10.72
CA GLN A 271 19.29 0.58 10.19
C GLN A 271 19.27 -0.86 9.63
N MET A 272 20.41 -1.39 9.21
CA MET A 272 20.53 -2.76 8.68
C MET A 272 20.65 -3.84 9.76
N LEU A 273 20.83 -3.45 11.02
CA LEU A 273 21.20 -4.37 12.09
C LEU A 273 20.00 -4.53 13.03
N GLU A 274 19.49 -5.76 13.09
CA GLU A 274 18.33 -6.14 13.90
C GLU A 274 18.61 -5.85 15.38
N PRO A 275 17.95 -4.84 15.97
CA PRO A 275 18.37 -4.35 17.26
C PRO A 275 18.30 -5.43 18.37
N HIS A 276 17.28 -6.31 18.36
CA HIS A 276 17.18 -7.40 19.36
C HIS A 276 18.37 -8.37 19.30
N ARG A 277 18.75 -8.87 18.12
CA ARG A 277 19.89 -9.81 17.98
C ARG A 277 21.19 -9.19 18.45
N GLU A 278 21.37 -7.89 18.21
CA GLU A 278 22.55 -7.16 18.64
C GLU A 278 22.63 -7.05 20.16
N LEU A 279 21.51 -6.72 20.81
CA LEU A 279 21.48 -6.72 22.27
C LEU A 279 21.70 -8.13 22.81
N ALA A 280 21.08 -9.18 22.25
CA ALA A 280 21.34 -10.55 22.71
C ALA A 280 22.83 -10.92 22.57
N ARG A 281 23.48 -10.53 21.47
CA ARG A 281 24.91 -10.72 21.25
C ARG A 281 25.76 -9.98 22.29
N ARG A 282 25.49 -8.69 22.52
CA ARG A 282 26.23 -7.86 23.48
C ARG A 282 25.97 -8.27 24.92
N ALA A 283 24.73 -8.58 25.25
CA ALA A 283 24.32 -9.12 26.54
C ALA A 283 25.09 -10.41 26.84
N ARG A 284 25.05 -11.40 25.94
CA ARG A 284 25.80 -12.66 26.13
C ARG A 284 27.31 -12.45 26.25
N SER A 285 27.88 -11.47 25.53
CA SER A 285 29.31 -11.16 25.64
C SER A 285 29.72 -10.49 26.96
N THR A 286 28.76 -9.94 27.70
CA THR A 286 28.98 -9.26 28.99
C THR A 286 28.54 -10.08 30.20
N VAL A 287 27.92 -11.24 29.97
CA VAL A 287 27.64 -12.24 31.02
C VAL A 287 28.97 -12.84 31.46
N ASP A 288 29.17 -12.96 32.77
CA ASP A 288 30.38 -13.53 33.34
C ASP A 288 30.48 -15.04 33.03
N THR A 289 31.53 -15.42 32.28
CA THR A 289 31.80 -16.81 31.90
C THR A 289 32.17 -17.71 33.07
N SER A 290 32.52 -17.14 34.24
CA SER A 290 32.86 -17.90 35.44
C SER A 290 31.64 -18.45 36.21
N ARG A 291 30.43 -18.08 35.78
CA ARG A 291 29.17 -18.41 36.44
C ARG A 291 28.80 -19.88 36.26
N GLN A 292 28.53 -20.57 37.38
CA GLN A 292 27.92 -21.91 37.39
C GLN A 292 26.45 -21.83 37.79
N THR A 293 25.55 -22.20 36.89
CA THR A 293 24.11 -22.34 37.18
C THR A 293 23.81 -23.78 37.60
N ASN A 294 23.45 -23.98 38.86
CA ASN A 294 23.00 -25.26 39.40
C ASN A 294 21.47 -25.27 39.52
N THR A 295 20.82 -26.22 38.87
CA THR A 295 19.40 -26.49 39.05
C THR A 295 19.20 -27.48 40.19
N PHE A 296 18.60 -27.02 41.29
CA PHE A 296 18.15 -27.91 42.36
C PHE A 296 16.66 -28.20 42.17
N PHE A 297 16.33 -29.48 42.03
CA PHE A 297 14.96 -29.93 42.13
C PHE A 297 14.63 -30.12 43.61
N ASP A 298 13.63 -29.43 44.12
CA ASP A 298 13.13 -29.65 45.48
C ASP A 298 12.10 -30.79 45.45
N PRO A 299 12.42 -31.98 45.96
CA PRO A 299 11.53 -33.13 45.90
C PRO A 299 10.28 -32.98 46.77
N THR A 300 10.25 -32.00 47.68
CA THR A 300 9.10 -31.77 48.57
C THR A 300 8.05 -30.83 48.00
N THR A 301 8.46 -29.86 47.19
CA THR A 301 7.55 -28.91 46.53
C THR A 301 7.33 -29.21 45.05
N GLY A 302 8.17 -30.08 44.46
CA GLY A 302 8.16 -30.36 43.01
C GLY A 302 8.70 -29.19 42.16
N GLU A 303 9.25 -28.17 42.80
CA GLU A 303 9.74 -26.95 42.15
C GLU A 303 11.20 -27.11 41.72
N THR A 304 11.51 -26.60 40.53
CA THR A 304 12.90 -26.42 40.08
C THR A 304 13.39 -25.05 40.54
N ARG A 305 14.38 -25.03 41.43
CA ARG A 305 15.05 -23.81 41.90
C ARG A 305 16.39 -23.67 41.20
N PHE A 306 16.59 -22.52 40.55
CA PHE A 306 17.84 -22.18 39.90
C PHE A 306 18.72 -21.42 40.90
N PHE A 307 19.84 -22.03 41.30
CA PHE A 307 20.88 -21.37 42.09
C PHE A 307 22.09 -21.16 41.19
N SER A 308 22.47 -19.91 40.96
CA SER A 308 23.79 -19.65 40.39
C SER A 308 24.73 -19.18 41.48
N SER A 309 25.86 -19.86 41.61
CA SER A 309 26.95 -19.42 42.47
C SER A 309 27.86 -18.50 41.67
N LEU A 310 27.86 -17.21 42.01
CA LEU A 310 28.89 -16.27 41.60
C LEU A 310 30.07 -16.34 42.57
N GLY A 311 31.29 -16.14 42.06
CA GLY A 311 32.39 -15.67 42.91
C GLY A 311 32.00 -14.34 43.56
N ALA A 312 32.56 -14.02 44.73
CA ALA A 312 32.15 -12.86 45.55
C ALA A 312 32.42 -11.46 44.93
N GLU A 313 32.64 -11.36 43.62
CA GLU A 313 32.89 -10.10 42.92
C GLU A 313 31.57 -9.42 42.54
N ALA A 314 31.46 -8.13 42.86
CA ALA A 314 30.33 -7.30 42.45
C ALA A 314 30.32 -7.16 40.92
N GLN A 315 29.15 -7.35 40.30
CA GLN A 315 29.00 -7.21 38.86
C GLN A 315 29.26 -5.77 38.43
N LYS A 316 30.39 -5.56 37.73
CA LYS A 316 30.75 -4.26 37.12
C LYS A 316 30.22 -4.11 35.69
N SER A 317 29.57 -5.14 35.12
CA SER A 317 29.10 -5.05 33.73
C SER A 317 27.90 -4.11 33.60
N PRO A 318 27.85 -3.31 32.52
CA PRO A 318 26.77 -2.38 32.29
C PRO A 318 25.47 -3.12 31.93
N LEU A 319 24.34 -2.60 32.43
CA LEU A 319 23.03 -3.11 32.05
C LEU A 319 22.58 -2.46 30.74
N PHE A 320 22.30 -3.27 29.72
CA PHE A 320 21.87 -2.78 28.42
C PHE A 320 20.35 -2.80 28.28
N GLY A 321 19.76 -1.64 28.05
CA GLY A 321 18.38 -1.47 27.62
C GLY A 321 18.24 -1.42 26.11
N MET A 322 17.06 -1.73 25.62
CA MET A 322 16.72 -1.63 24.21
C MET A 322 15.31 -1.18 23.97
N VAL A 323 15.14 -0.40 22.90
CA VAL A 323 13.81 -0.09 22.38
C VAL A 323 13.43 -1.09 21.30
N LEU A 324 12.38 -1.87 21.55
CA LEU A 324 11.88 -2.94 20.68
C LEU A 324 10.39 -2.80 20.39
N PRO A 325 9.89 -3.34 19.26
CA PRO A 325 8.46 -3.54 19.08
C PRO A 325 7.91 -4.44 20.19
N TYR A 326 6.76 -4.06 20.75
CA TYR A 326 6.16 -4.74 21.90
C TYR A 326 5.90 -6.21 21.63
N GLU A 327 5.45 -6.58 20.41
CA GLU A 327 5.23 -7.99 20.08
C GLU A 327 6.54 -8.82 20.07
N VAL A 328 7.66 -8.21 19.66
CA VAL A 328 8.97 -8.89 19.65
C VAL A 328 9.39 -9.20 21.08
N ALA A 329 9.30 -8.20 21.97
CA ALA A 329 9.67 -8.35 23.37
C ALA A 329 8.74 -9.33 24.11
N MET A 330 7.44 -9.33 23.80
CA MET A 330 6.47 -10.21 24.46
C MET A 330 6.60 -11.67 24.05
N ARG A 331 6.94 -11.96 22.79
CA ARG A 331 7.03 -13.33 22.27
C ARG A 331 8.40 -13.95 22.44
N SER A 332 9.43 -13.14 22.59
CA SER A 332 10.79 -13.61 22.82
C SER A 332 10.99 -13.91 24.30
N SER A 333 11.40 -15.14 24.63
CA SER A 333 11.67 -15.55 26.01
C SER A 333 12.83 -14.81 26.67
N ASP A 334 13.70 -14.21 25.85
CA ASP A 334 14.99 -13.69 26.27
C ASP A 334 14.90 -12.25 26.82
N TYR A 335 13.72 -11.61 26.73
CA TYR A 335 13.54 -10.20 27.06
C TYR A 335 12.56 -9.98 28.20
N VAL A 336 12.85 -8.97 28.98
CA VAL A 336 12.00 -8.50 30.07
C VAL A 336 11.60 -7.07 29.76
N ILE A 337 10.28 -6.84 29.65
CA ILE A 337 9.72 -5.51 29.38
C ILE A 337 9.75 -4.69 30.67
N ILE A 338 10.45 -3.56 30.63
CA ILE A 338 10.57 -2.60 31.74
C ILE A 338 9.54 -1.51 31.59
N ASP A 339 9.43 -0.95 30.38
CA ASP A 339 8.45 0.09 30.05
C ASP A 339 7.70 -0.35 28.80
N HIS A 340 6.39 -0.55 28.92
CA HIS A 340 5.55 -1.09 27.86
C HIS A 340 5.10 -0.03 26.86
N ASP A 341 5.21 1.25 27.23
CA ASP A 341 4.83 2.38 26.40
C ASP A 341 5.92 3.44 26.48
N ILE A 342 6.94 3.31 25.64
CA ILE A 342 8.03 4.30 25.54
C ILE A 342 7.84 5.25 24.34
N ASP A 343 6.73 5.15 23.61
CA ASP A 343 6.45 6.07 22.52
C ASP A 343 6.07 7.47 23.06
N ASP A 344 6.44 8.52 22.32
CA ASP A 344 6.05 9.91 22.63
C ASP A 344 4.63 10.23 22.15
N ALA A 345 4.15 9.48 21.16
CA ALA A 345 2.90 9.69 20.46
C ALA A 345 2.19 8.34 20.25
N PRO A 346 0.85 8.34 20.10
CA PRO A 346 0.11 7.10 19.85
C PRO A 346 0.66 6.36 18.63
N PRO A 347 0.64 5.01 18.63
CA PRO A 347 1.28 4.19 17.61
C PRO A 347 0.75 4.55 16.22
N THR A 348 1.66 5.08 15.40
CA THR A 348 1.33 5.46 14.04
C THR A 348 1.42 4.24 13.13
N LYS A 349 0.58 4.22 12.09
CA LYS A 349 0.49 3.09 11.15
C LYS A 349 1.64 3.10 10.15
N THR A 350 2.50 2.09 10.19
CA THR A 350 3.48 1.82 9.13
C THR A 350 2.82 1.03 8.02
N ARG A 351 3.12 1.37 6.77
CA ARG A 351 2.44 0.84 5.60
C ARG A 351 3.34 -0.07 4.81
N PHE A 352 2.78 -1.20 4.45
CA PHE A 352 3.44 -2.30 3.75
C PHE A 352 2.74 -2.55 2.41
N LEU A 353 3.54 -2.88 1.40
CA LEU A 353 3.07 -3.43 0.14
C LEU A 353 3.23 -4.95 0.20
N VAL A 354 2.17 -5.65 -0.18
CA VAL A 354 2.23 -7.05 -0.57
C VAL A 354 2.58 -7.08 -2.04
N VAL A 355 3.69 -7.74 -2.36
CA VAL A 355 4.24 -7.85 -3.70
C VAL A 355 4.09 -9.29 -4.17
N GLU A 356 3.59 -9.44 -5.38
CA GLU A 356 3.45 -10.72 -6.08
C GLU A 356 4.27 -10.70 -7.36
N ASN A 357 4.69 -11.87 -7.84
CA ASN A 357 5.25 -12.01 -9.19
C ASN A 357 4.12 -11.91 -10.23
N ASN A 358 3.89 -10.69 -10.70
CA ASN A 358 2.79 -10.34 -11.57
C ASN A 358 3.30 -9.37 -12.64
N PRO A 359 3.89 -9.90 -13.73
CA PRO A 359 4.59 -9.09 -14.71
C PRO A 359 3.64 -8.12 -15.44
N ASP A 360 4.12 -6.89 -15.69
CA ASP A 360 3.44 -5.97 -16.60
C ASP A 360 3.66 -6.43 -18.04
N HIS A 361 2.68 -7.17 -18.59
CA HIS A 361 2.68 -7.65 -19.98
C HIS A 361 2.91 -6.54 -21.00
N THR A 362 2.55 -5.29 -20.67
CA THR A 362 2.74 -4.15 -21.57
C THR A 362 4.20 -3.77 -21.80
N LEU A 363 5.11 -4.31 -20.98
CA LEU A 363 6.56 -4.14 -21.15
C LEU A 363 7.18 -5.19 -22.09
N PHE A 364 6.54 -6.35 -22.26
CA PHE A 364 7.10 -7.50 -23.00
C PHE A 364 6.43 -7.70 -24.36
N GLU A 365 5.13 -7.43 -24.48
CA GLU A 365 4.37 -7.72 -25.70
C GLU A 365 4.27 -6.51 -26.63
N ASP A 366 4.60 -6.71 -27.91
CA ASP A 366 4.50 -5.68 -28.95
C ASP A 366 3.07 -5.18 -29.17
N ALA A 367 2.06 -5.98 -28.84
CA ALA A 367 0.65 -5.61 -28.94
C ALA A 367 0.30 -4.35 -28.12
N TYR A 368 1.02 -4.10 -27.03
CA TYR A 368 0.79 -2.96 -26.14
C TYR A 368 1.71 -1.77 -26.41
N ARG A 369 2.43 -1.75 -27.54
CA ARG A 369 3.35 -0.66 -27.90
C ARG A 369 2.64 0.69 -28.08
N THR A 370 1.35 0.68 -28.40
CA THR A 370 0.56 1.90 -28.55
C THR A 370 0.06 2.41 -27.20
N THR A 371 0.03 3.74 -27.03
CA THR A 371 -0.52 4.40 -25.84
C THR A 371 -1.91 3.88 -25.49
N ASP A 372 -2.80 3.79 -26.49
CA ASP A 372 -4.18 3.41 -26.25
C ASP A 372 -4.32 1.94 -25.83
N ALA A 373 -3.52 1.03 -26.38
CA ALA A 373 -3.52 -0.38 -25.96
C ALA A 373 -3.01 -0.53 -24.53
N ARG A 374 -1.89 0.13 -24.19
CA ARG A 374 -1.33 0.11 -22.83
C ARG A 374 -2.25 0.73 -21.80
N THR A 375 -2.85 1.88 -22.12
CA THR A 375 -3.85 2.53 -21.27
C THR A 375 -5.07 1.64 -21.10
N ARG A 376 -5.57 0.99 -22.15
CA ARG A 376 -6.71 0.07 -22.06
C ARG A 376 -6.40 -1.13 -21.16
N TYR A 377 -5.23 -1.74 -21.31
CA TYR A 377 -4.78 -2.84 -20.45
C TYR A 377 -4.81 -2.44 -18.97
N TRP A 378 -4.14 -1.34 -18.61
CA TRP A 378 -4.07 -0.89 -17.22
C TRP A 378 -5.41 -0.39 -16.70
N MET A 379 -6.23 0.28 -17.52
CA MET A 379 -7.56 0.69 -17.10
C MET A 379 -8.48 -0.50 -16.80
N ASN A 380 -8.36 -1.60 -17.54
CA ASN A 380 -9.08 -2.83 -17.24
C ASN A 380 -8.62 -3.45 -15.92
N ARG A 381 -7.31 -3.47 -15.66
CA ARG A 381 -6.76 -3.91 -14.35
C ARG A 381 -7.26 -3.04 -13.20
N LEU A 382 -7.14 -1.72 -13.34
CA LEU A 382 -7.54 -0.78 -12.28
C LEU A 382 -9.04 -0.90 -11.97
N ARG A 383 -9.91 -1.00 -12.99
CA ARG A 383 -11.34 -1.24 -12.76
C ARG A 383 -11.59 -2.56 -12.04
N ALA A 384 -10.89 -3.63 -12.43
CA ALA A 384 -11.04 -4.94 -11.77
C ALA A 384 -10.64 -4.91 -10.29
N ILE A 385 -9.57 -4.19 -9.93
CA ILE A 385 -9.19 -3.94 -8.53
C ILE A 385 -10.32 -3.21 -7.79
N ALA A 386 -10.88 -2.21 -8.45
CA ALA A 386 -11.83 -1.27 -7.87
C ALA A 386 -13.24 -1.86 -7.68
N ASP A 387 -13.66 -2.76 -8.58
CA ASP A 387 -14.94 -3.47 -8.51
C ASP A 387 -14.92 -4.59 -7.46
N GLY A 388 -13.75 -5.15 -7.16
CA GLY A 388 -13.49 -5.98 -5.98
C GLY A 388 -14.14 -7.37 -5.95
N ARG A 389 -15.14 -7.67 -6.80
CA ARG A 389 -15.78 -8.98 -7.05
C ARG A 389 -17.01 -8.79 -7.96
N SER A 390 -16.83 -8.68 -9.27
CA SER A 390 -17.79 -9.16 -10.29
C SER A 390 -17.38 -8.62 -11.66
N LEU A 391 -16.94 -9.51 -12.54
CA LEU A 391 -17.09 -9.26 -13.97
C LEU A 391 -18.58 -9.21 -14.27
N MET A 392 -19.06 -8.04 -14.69
CA MET A 392 -20.37 -7.79 -15.28
C MET A 392 -21.58 -8.07 -14.37
N VAL A 393 -21.82 -7.21 -13.38
CA VAL A 393 -23.21 -6.88 -13.04
C VAL A 393 -23.60 -5.72 -13.96
N THR A 394 -24.37 -6.02 -15.00
CA THR A 394 -25.04 -5.00 -15.81
C THR A 394 -25.78 -4.07 -14.86
N SER A 395 -25.38 -2.80 -14.78
CA SER A 395 -26.00 -1.90 -13.82
C SER A 395 -27.49 -1.72 -14.16
N PRO A 396 -28.36 -1.48 -13.17
CA PRO A 396 -29.75 -1.12 -13.42
C PRO A 396 -29.87 0.07 -14.40
N GLN A 397 -28.88 0.97 -14.39
CA GLN A 397 -28.77 2.10 -15.31
C GLN A 397 -28.43 1.66 -16.75
N GLN A 398 -27.57 0.66 -16.95
CA GLN A 398 -27.32 0.08 -18.27
C GLN A 398 -28.55 -0.64 -18.83
N ILE A 399 -29.29 -1.34 -17.97
CA ILE A 399 -30.56 -1.99 -18.36
C ILE A 399 -31.62 -0.93 -18.70
N ALA A 400 -31.78 0.10 -17.86
CA ALA A 400 -32.72 1.19 -18.11
C ALA A 400 -32.34 2.00 -19.35
N GLY A 401 -31.06 2.28 -19.57
CA GLY A 401 -30.54 2.96 -20.76
C GLY A 401 -30.72 2.14 -22.03
N GLY A 402 -30.49 0.81 -21.96
CA GLY A 402 -30.75 -0.12 -23.06
C GLY A 402 -32.23 -0.19 -23.43
N LEU A 403 -33.12 -0.22 -22.42
CA LEU A 403 -34.57 -0.16 -22.62
C LEU A 403 -35.01 1.17 -23.24
N LEU A 404 -34.52 2.30 -22.75
CA LEU A 404 -34.78 3.62 -23.32
C LEU A 404 -34.29 3.74 -24.76
N PHE A 405 -33.12 3.18 -25.07
CA PHE A 405 -32.59 3.12 -26.43
C PHE A 405 -33.49 2.29 -27.35
N ALA A 406 -33.93 1.11 -26.90
CA ALA A 406 -34.82 0.24 -27.67
C ALA A 406 -36.20 0.88 -27.89
N ILE A 407 -36.80 1.47 -26.85
CA ILE A 407 -38.09 2.18 -26.94
C ILE A 407 -37.95 3.39 -27.88
N GLY A 408 -36.89 4.18 -27.73
CA GLY A 408 -36.62 5.32 -28.61
C GLY A 408 -36.46 4.90 -30.08
N GLY A 409 -35.78 3.77 -30.33
CA GLY A 409 -35.62 3.22 -31.68
C GLY A 409 -36.93 2.78 -32.32
N ILE A 410 -37.82 2.15 -31.54
CA ILE A 410 -39.16 1.77 -32.00
C ILE A 410 -39.98 3.02 -32.34
N ILE A 411 -39.99 4.03 -31.46
CA ILE A 411 -40.73 5.28 -31.68
C ILE A 411 -40.18 6.03 -32.92
N ALA A 412 -38.85 6.06 -33.09
CA ALA A 412 -38.22 6.69 -34.25
C ALA A 412 -38.54 5.96 -35.56
N LEU A 413 -38.56 4.62 -35.56
CA LEU A 413 -38.94 3.82 -36.72
C LEU A 413 -40.43 4.01 -37.09
N VAL A 414 -41.32 4.10 -36.10
CA VAL A 414 -42.74 4.39 -36.33
C VAL A 414 -42.92 5.79 -36.93
N GLY A 415 -42.26 6.81 -36.36
CA GLY A 415 -42.30 8.16 -36.91
C GLY A 415 -41.68 8.26 -38.32
N ALA A 416 -40.59 7.55 -38.59
CA ALA A 416 -39.97 7.52 -39.92
C ALA A 416 -40.86 6.84 -40.95
N ALA A 417 -41.54 5.76 -40.57
CA ALA A 417 -42.49 5.06 -41.43
C ALA A 417 -43.73 5.95 -41.71
N GLY A 418 -44.25 6.66 -40.71
CA GLY A 418 -45.34 7.63 -40.90
C GLY A 418 -44.98 8.78 -41.85
N VAL A 419 -43.78 9.37 -41.67
CA VAL A 419 -43.24 10.40 -42.60
C VAL A 419 -43.02 9.84 -44.02
N ALA A 420 -42.71 8.55 -44.15
CA ALA A 420 -42.56 7.86 -45.44
C ALA A 420 -43.90 7.46 -46.10
N GLY A 421 -45.04 7.80 -45.49
CA GLY A 421 -46.37 7.53 -46.02
C GLY A 421 -46.96 6.17 -45.62
N TRP A 422 -46.46 5.56 -44.55
CA TRP A 422 -47.09 4.37 -43.97
C TRP A 422 -48.27 4.77 -43.08
N ASP A 423 -49.49 4.46 -43.52
CA ASP A 423 -50.72 4.88 -42.83
C ASP A 423 -50.95 4.22 -41.46
N GLY A 424 -50.17 3.20 -41.09
CA GLY A 424 -50.18 2.57 -39.77
C GLY A 424 -51.56 2.11 -39.26
N VAL A 425 -51.61 1.72 -37.97
CA VAL A 425 -52.89 1.53 -37.24
C VAL A 425 -53.11 2.81 -36.44
N PRO A 426 -54.14 3.63 -36.74
CA PRO A 426 -54.34 4.90 -36.06
C PRO A 426 -54.70 4.64 -34.59
N LEU A 427 -53.76 4.95 -33.68
CA LEU A 427 -53.99 4.86 -32.24
C LEU A 427 -55.01 5.91 -31.76
N LEU A 428 -55.24 6.98 -32.54
CA LEU A 428 -56.26 8.01 -32.30
C LEU A 428 -56.83 8.55 -33.63
N PRO A 429 -58.16 8.76 -33.75
CA PRO A 429 -58.76 9.35 -34.94
C PRO A 429 -58.44 10.85 -34.97
N THR A 430 -57.47 11.24 -35.80
CA THR A 430 -57.02 12.63 -35.92
C THR A 430 -57.00 13.07 -37.39
N SER A 431 -57.12 14.37 -37.61
CA SER A 431 -57.06 14.95 -38.96
C SER A 431 -55.66 14.82 -39.57
N GLN A 432 -55.55 14.74 -40.90
CA GLN A 432 -54.29 14.45 -41.63
C GLN A 432 -53.11 15.37 -41.24
N TRP A 433 -53.36 16.63 -40.90
CA TRP A 433 -52.32 17.56 -40.46
C TRP A 433 -51.79 17.22 -39.05
N LEU A 434 -52.66 16.75 -38.16
CA LEU A 434 -52.32 16.29 -36.81
C LEU A 434 -51.56 14.96 -36.85
N ALA A 435 -51.89 14.09 -37.81
CA ALA A 435 -51.15 12.86 -38.06
C ALA A 435 -49.70 13.15 -38.49
N GLN A 436 -49.50 14.05 -39.47
CA GLN A 436 -48.15 14.45 -39.91
C GLN A 436 -47.33 15.13 -38.80
N ALA A 437 -47.95 15.99 -37.99
CA ALA A 437 -47.29 16.60 -36.83
C ALA A 437 -46.93 15.56 -35.76
N GLY A 438 -47.80 14.56 -35.55
CA GLY A 438 -47.57 13.42 -34.66
C GLY A 438 -46.40 12.55 -35.09
N ASP A 439 -46.29 12.24 -36.39
CA ASP A 439 -45.20 11.41 -36.94
C ASP A 439 -43.84 12.11 -36.86
N GLN A 440 -43.79 13.42 -37.16
CA GLN A 440 -42.59 14.22 -36.99
C GLN A 440 -42.19 14.35 -35.51
N ALA A 441 -43.16 14.55 -34.61
CA ALA A 441 -42.91 14.59 -33.17
C ALA A 441 -42.41 13.23 -32.65
N ALA A 442 -42.98 12.11 -33.11
CA ALA A 442 -42.54 10.77 -32.78
C ALA A 442 -41.10 10.52 -33.25
N LEU A 443 -40.76 10.90 -34.48
CA LEU A 443 -39.39 10.77 -34.99
C LEU A 443 -38.38 11.56 -34.14
N ILE A 444 -38.70 12.81 -33.79
CA ILE A 444 -37.84 13.66 -32.97
C ILE A 444 -37.72 13.11 -31.54
N LEU A 445 -38.83 12.75 -30.91
CA LEU A 445 -38.85 12.21 -29.54
C LEU A 445 -38.15 10.85 -29.47
N GLY A 446 -38.34 9.99 -30.47
CA GLY A 446 -37.64 8.71 -30.58
C GLY A 446 -36.13 8.89 -30.74
N ALA A 447 -35.70 9.84 -31.59
CA ALA A 447 -34.29 10.18 -31.75
C ALA A 447 -33.67 10.73 -30.44
N ILE A 448 -34.37 11.62 -29.74
CA ILE A 448 -33.92 12.15 -28.45
C ILE A 448 -33.84 11.03 -27.41
N ALA A 449 -34.85 10.16 -27.32
CA ALA A 449 -34.87 9.03 -26.41
C ALA A 449 -33.75 8.01 -26.71
N MET A 450 -33.42 7.77 -27.98
CA MET A 450 -32.24 6.98 -28.37
C MET A 450 -30.94 7.64 -27.90
N VAL A 451 -30.77 8.95 -28.10
CA VAL A 451 -29.56 9.66 -27.65
C VAL A 451 -29.43 9.60 -26.13
N ILE A 452 -30.52 9.84 -25.40
CA ILE A 452 -30.55 9.77 -23.93
C ILE A 452 -30.32 8.32 -23.45
N GLY A 453 -30.95 7.33 -24.08
CA GLY A 453 -30.75 5.91 -23.75
C GLY A 453 -29.33 5.43 -24.01
N ALA A 454 -28.73 5.82 -25.14
CA ALA A 454 -27.31 5.60 -25.44
C ALA A 454 -26.40 6.28 -24.41
N MET A 455 -26.76 7.50 -23.98
CA MET A 455 -26.02 8.26 -22.98
C MET A 455 -26.09 7.59 -21.61
N ILE A 456 -27.28 7.18 -21.15
CA ILE A 456 -27.49 6.49 -19.86
C ILE A 456 -26.84 5.10 -19.87
N SER A 457 -26.97 4.34 -20.96
CA SER A 457 -26.29 3.04 -21.09
C SER A 457 -24.76 3.15 -21.17
N SER A 458 -24.24 4.30 -21.63
CA SER A 458 -22.81 4.59 -21.59
C SER A 458 -22.31 5.02 -20.20
N MET A 459 -23.21 5.36 -19.26
CA MET A 459 -22.83 5.63 -17.87
C MET A 459 -22.42 4.31 -17.23
N GLN A 460 -21.13 4.18 -16.98
CA GLN A 460 -20.57 3.01 -16.34
C GLN A 460 -21.09 2.92 -14.90
N SER A 461 -21.37 1.70 -14.45
CA SER A 461 -21.58 1.42 -13.03
C SER A 461 -20.50 2.10 -12.21
N GLY A 462 -20.92 2.79 -11.14
CA GLY A 462 -19.99 3.29 -10.15
C GLY A 462 -19.10 2.15 -9.66
N VAL A 463 -17.82 2.46 -9.54
CA VAL A 463 -16.84 1.56 -8.96
C VAL A 463 -17.07 1.51 -7.44
N ASN A 464 -16.79 0.37 -6.78
CA ASN A 464 -17.08 0.23 -5.35
C ASN A 464 -15.97 0.74 -4.44
N LYS A 465 -14.70 0.70 -4.88
CA LYS A 465 -13.53 1.06 -4.07
C LYS A 465 -12.58 2.00 -4.80
N GLY A 466 -11.89 2.86 -4.05
CA GLY A 466 -10.77 3.63 -4.58
C GLY A 466 -9.57 2.73 -4.92
N VAL A 467 -8.68 3.22 -5.78
CA VAL A 467 -7.45 2.49 -6.15
C VAL A 467 -6.25 3.39 -5.99
N ARG A 468 -5.22 2.89 -5.32
CA ARG A 468 -3.91 3.54 -5.24
C ARG A 468 -2.99 2.97 -6.30
N VAL A 469 -2.31 3.85 -7.03
CA VAL A 469 -1.40 3.49 -8.12
C VAL A 469 -0.08 4.21 -7.92
N MET A 470 1.02 3.46 -7.93
CA MET A 470 2.37 4.01 -7.90
C MET A 470 3.02 3.84 -9.27
N LEU A 471 3.36 4.96 -9.90
CA LEU A 471 3.98 5.01 -11.22
C LEU A 471 5.42 5.50 -11.10
N ARG A 472 6.38 4.71 -11.55
CA ARG A 472 7.75 5.17 -11.79
C ARG A 472 7.87 5.81 -13.15
N PHE A 473 8.56 6.94 -13.21
CA PHE A 473 9.04 7.58 -14.42
C PHE A 473 10.57 7.65 -14.39
N ARG A 474 11.22 7.10 -15.40
CA ARG A 474 12.63 7.41 -15.67
C ARG A 474 12.73 8.84 -16.21
N ARG A 475 13.75 9.58 -15.76
CA ARG A 475 14.00 10.97 -16.18
C ARG A 475 15.02 11.07 -17.32
N ASP A 476 15.36 9.95 -17.94
CA ASP A 476 16.25 9.93 -19.12
C ASP A 476 15.55 10.57 -20.33
N GLN A 477 16.22 11.56 -20.94
CA GLN A 477 15.81 12.21 -22.20
C GLN A 477 14.38 12.81 -22.18
N SER A 478 13.60 12.67 -23.25
CA SER A 478 12.27 13.28 -23.45
C SER A 478 11.17 12.77 -22.48
N ALA A 479 11.47 11.77 -21.66
CA ALA A 479 10.56 11.23 -20.65
C ALA A 479 10.59 12.03 -19.33
N ALA A 480 11.48 13.03 -19.19
CA ALA A 480 11.73 13.80 -17.96
C ALA A 480 10.55 14.66 -17.44
N SER A 481 9.47 14.82 -18.21
CA SER A 481 8.35 15.69 -17.86
C SER A 481 7.20 14.90 -17.21
N ILE A 482 7.14 14.93 -15.86
CA ILE A 482 5.97 14.47 -15.10
C ILE A 482 4.88 15.54 -14.97
N GLY A 483 5.25 16.80 -15.25
CA GLY A 483 4.41 17.97 -14.96
C GLY A 483 3.08 18.00 -15.70
N ASP A 484 2.95 17.36 -16.85
CA ASP A 484 1.68 17.24 -17.59
C ASP A 484 0.69 16.25 -16.97
N VAL A 485 1.18 15.18 -16.31
CA VAL A 485 0.39 14.22 -15.53
C VAL A 485 0.01 14.89 -14.21
N GLU A 486 0.98 15.48 -13.52
CA GLU A 486 0.77 16.19 -12.25
C GLU A 486 -0.22 17.35 -12.40
N ASN A 487 -0.04 18.22 -13.40
CA ASN A 487 -0.98 19.30 -13.68
C ASN A 487 -2.39 18.79 -14.01
N PHE A 488 -2.48 17.64 -14.68
CA PHE A 488 -3.77 17.01 -14.95
C PHE A 488 -4.42 16.54 -13.64
N LEU A 489 -3.70 15.79 -12.81
CA LEU A 489 -4.22 15.31 -11.52
C LEU A 489 -4.63 16.49 -10.61
N ARG A 490 -3.84 17.56 -10.55
CA ARG A 490 -4.18 18.80 -9.82
C ARG A 490 -5.46 19.45 -10.34
N ASN A 491 -5.63 19.55 -11.65
CA ASN A 491 -6.84 20.15 -12.24
C ASN A 491 -8.11 19.37 -11.87
N PHE A 492 -8.01 18.04 -11.78
CA PHE A 492 -9.13 17.19 -11.37
C PHE A 492 -9.23 16.99 -9.85
N GLY A 493 -8.31 17.55 -9.07
CA GLY A 493 -8.27 17.41 -7.61
C GLY A 493 -8.02 15.97 -7.14
N VAL A 494 -7.34 15.17 -7.95
CA VAL A 494 -6.94 13.80 -7.61
C VAL A 494 -5.80 13.87 -6.61
N ARG A 495 -5.90 13.07 -5.55
CA ARG A 495 -4.88 12.94 -4.51
C ARG A 495 -3.61 12.32 -5.12
N HIS A 496 -2.50 13.02 -5.01
CA HIS A 496 -1.21 12.49 -5.47
C HIS A 496 -0.03 13.11 -4.71
N SER A 497 1.06 12.35 -4.65
CA SER A 497 2.36 12.74 -4.12
C SER A 497 3.45 12.39 -5.13
N VAL A 498 4.47 13.24 -5.21
CA VAL A 498 5.63 13.05 -6.08
C VAL A 498 6.85 12.84 -5.21
N VAL A 499 7.55 11.74 -5.43
CA VAL A 499 8.69 11.31 -4.62
C VAL A 499 9.86 11.01 -5.55
N ARG A 500 11.06 11.47 -5.21
CA ARG A 500 12.28 11.11 -5.95
C ARG A 500 12.87 9.85 -5.31
N LEU A 501 13.22 8.85 -6.13
CA LEU A 501 13.69 7.55 -5.63
C LEU A 501 15.18 7.53 -5.30
N ASP A 502 15.94 8.51 -5.77
CA ASP A 502 17.38 8.61 -5.54
C ASP A 502 17.79 10.08 -5.42
N GLU A 503 18.96 10.33 -4.85
CA GLU A 503 19.60 11.63 -4.88
C GLU A 503 20.19 11.85 -6.29
N ASP A 504 19.94 13.03 -6.88
CA ASP A 504 20.43 13.41 -8.21
C ASP A 504 21.98 13.55 -8.17
N SER A 505 22.71 12.44 -8.16
CA SER A 505 24.17 12.40 -8.02
C SER A 505 24.92 12.38 -9.35
N GLU A 506 24.24 12.11 -10.47
CA GLU A 506 24.86 12.04 -11.79
C GLU A 506 24.22 13.02 -12.78
N LYS A 507 25.05 13.87 -13.38
CA LYS A 507 24.67 14.87 -14.39
C LYS A 507 23.95 14.26 -15.61
N ASP A 508 24.23 12.98 -15.89
CA ASP A 508 23.76 12.27 -17.08
C ASP A 508 22.67 11.21 -16.79
N SER A 509 22.36 10.90 -15.52
CA SER A 509 21.35 9.91 -15.12
C SER A 509 20.43 10.43 -14.00
N PRO A 510 19.52 11.37 -14.31
CA PRO A 510 18.64 11.95 -13.30
C PRO A 510 17.77 10.89 -12.61
N ALA A 511 17.61 11.02 -11.29
CA ALA A 511 16.96 10.03 -10.45
C ALA A 511 15.52 9.77 -10.89
N ALA A 512 15.08 8.51 -10.88
CA ALA A 512 13.71 8.18 -11.22
C ALA A 512 12.72 8.82 -10.23
N ILE A 513 11.56 9.24 -10.74
CA ILE A 513 10.49 9.82 -9.94
C ILE A 513 9.39 8.77 -9.78
N MET A 514 8.87 8.63 -8.58
CA MET A 514 7.64 7.93 -8.29
C MET A 514 6.49 8.93 -8.12
N LEU A 515 5.39 8.69 -8.83
CA LEU A 515 4.12 9.36 -8.67
C LEU A 515 3.15 8.40 -8.00
N ASP A 516 2.77 8.71 -6.79
CA ASP A 516 1.81 7.98 -5.98
C ASP A 516 0.45 8.66 -6.10
N ILE A 517 -0.57 7.94 -6.57
CA ILE A 517 -1.88 8.48 -6.94
C ILE A 517 -2.95 7.68 -6.21
N GLU A 518 -3.91 8.37 -5.61
CA GLU A 518 -5.12 7.75 -5.05
C GLU A 518 -6.35 8.21 -5.85
N PHE A 519 -6.93 7.28 -6.62
CA PHE A 519 -8.16 7.50 -7.36
C PHE A 519 -9.38 7.20 -6.48
N GLU A 520 -10.32 8.13 -6.46
CA GLU A 520 -11.65 7.91 -5.89
C GLU A 520 -12.50 7.06 -6.86
N PRO A 521 -13.54 6.36 -6.39
CA PRO A 521 -14.51 5.69 -7.26
C PRO A 521 -15.05 6.59 -8.39
N ASP A 522 -15.31 7.86 -8.07
CA ASP A 522 -15.79 8.87 -9.03
C ASP A 522 -14.81 9.15 -10.16
N ASP A 523 -13.50 8.94 -9.93
CA ASP A 523 -12.46 9.17 -10.94
C ASP A 523 -12.47 8.11 -12.06
N PHE A 524 -13.16 6.97 -11.83
CA PHE A 524 -13.37 5.91 -12.81
C PHE A 524 -14.65 6.09 -13.64
N ILE A 525 -15.60 6.88 -13.15
CA ILE A 525 -16.91 7.06 -13.80
C ILE A 525 -16.73 7.84 -15.10
N TYR A 526 -17.36 7.32 -16.16
CA TYR A 526 -17.51 8.03 -17.41
C TYR A 526 -18.70 8.99 -17.31
N ASN A 527 -18.47 10.30 -17.43
CA ASN A 527 -19.54 11.29 -17.43
C ASN A 527 -19.68 11.94 -18.83
N PRO A 528 -20.70 11.56 -19.63
CA PRO A 528 -20.90 12.07 -20.98
C PRO A 528 -21.30 13.55 -21.01
N VAL A 529 -21.95 14.09 -19.97
CA VAL A 529 -22.24 15.54 -19.85
C VAL A 529 -20.94 16.33 -19.72
N THR A 530 -19.95 15.77 -19.02
CA THR A 530 -18.62 16.38 -18.97
C THR A 530 -17.86 16.25 -20.27
N MET A 531 -18.26 15.40 -21.22
CA MET A 531 -17.58 15.30 -22.52
C MET A 531 -17.79 16.56 -23.38
N PHE A 532 -18.97 17.19 -23.26
CA PHE A 532 -19.32 18.45 -23.93
C PHE A 532 -18.65 19.68 -23.29
N THR A 533 -18.35 19.65 -22.00
CA THR A 533 -17.73 20.78 -21.26
C THR A 533 -16.25 20.57 -20.93
N ARG A 534 -15.74 19.33 -20.99
CA ARG A 534 -14.36 18.93 -20.75
C ARG A 534 -13.85 18.15 -21.97
N ARG A 535 -12.97 18.77 -22.75
CA ARG A 535 -12.16 18.19 -23.84
C ARG A 535 -12.21 16.64 -23.92
N LEU A 536 -13.17 16.07 -24.67
CA LEU A 536 -13.18 14.73 -25.29
C LEU A 536 -12.34 13.62 -24.60
N ARG A 537 -12.35 13.52 -23.28
CA ARG A 537 -11.51 12.59 -22.52
C ARG A 537 -12.40 11.96 -21.47
N GLY A 538 -12.42 10.63 -21.45
CA GLY A 538 -13.28 9.81 -20.59
C GLY A 538 -12.96 9.95 -19.10
N SER A 539 -12.97 8.84 -18.35
CA SER A 539 -12.70 8.87 -16.90
C SER A 539 -11.37 9.55 -16.56
N VAL A 540 -11.30 10.17 -15.37
CA VAL A 540 -10.10 10.89 -14.90
C VAL A 540 -8.91 9.94 -14.82
N ALA A 541 -9.13 8.73 -14.30
CA ALA A 541 -8.12 7.67 -14.29
C ALA A 541 -7.61 7.35 -15.70
N ASN A 542 -8.50 7.22 -16.70
CA ASN A 542 -8.08 6.99 -18.09
C ASN A 542 -7.27 8.17 -18.65
N GLY A 543 -7.69 9.40 -18.38
CA GLY A 543 -6.95 10.60 -18.78
C GLY A 543 -5.54 10.67 -18.17
N ALA A 544 -5.41 10.30 -16.89
CA ALA A 544 -4.13 10.24 -16.19
C ALA A 544 -3.22 9.14 -16.78
N MET A 545 -3.75 7.92 -16.97
CA MET A 545 -3.00 6.79 -17.55
C MET A 545 -2.60 7.06 -19.00
N LYS A 546 -3.46 7.72 -19.80
CA LYS A 546 -3.13 8.12 -21.18
C LYS A 546 -2.00 9.15 -21.25
N LYS A 547 -1.91 10.04 -20.25
CA LYS A 547 -0.80 11.00 -20.12
C LYS A 547 0.48 10.34 -19.60
N ALA A 548 0.37 9.40 -18.67
CA ALA A 548 1.50 8.63 -18.16
C ALA A 548 2.14 7.77 -19.27
N PHE A 549 1.33 7.12 -20.10
CA PHE A 549 1.77 6.22 -21.17
C PHE A 549 1.83 6.89 -22.55
N GLN A 550 2.13 8.19 -22.63
CA GLN A 550 2.37 8.83 -23.92
C GLN A 550 3.56 8.18 -24.63
N ARG A 551 3.56 8.15 -25.96
CA ARG A 551 4.56 7.46 -26.79
C ARG A 551 6.00 7.83 -26.42
N TRP A 552 6.27 9.10 -26.10
CA TRP A 552 7.60 9.58 -25.69
C TRP A 552 7.99 9.23 -24.24
N LYS A 553 7.05 8.74 -23.42
CA LYS A 553 7.25 8.27 -22.03
C LYS A 553 7.12 6.76 -21.87
N ASN A 554 6.58 6.06 -22.87
CA ASN A 554 6.22 4.65 -22.77
C ASN A 554 7.37 3.74 -22.33
N ARG A 555 8.61 4.06 -22.70
CA ARG A 555 9.80 3.28 -22.29
C ARG A 555 10.26 3.56 -20.86
N GLY A 556 9.88 4.71 -20.29
CA GLY A 556 10.30 5.15 -18.97
C GLY A 556 9.23 5.02 -17.87
N ALA A 557 7.96 4.85 -18.24
CA ALA A 557 6.84 4.70 -17.30
C ALA A 557 6.61 3.23 -16.92
N LEU A 558 6.62 2.91 -15.63
CA LEU A 558 6.39 1.57 -15.09
C LEU A 558 5.44 1.65 -13.89
N VAL A 559 4.47 0.73 -13.80
CA VAL A 559 3.58 0.64 -12.64
C VAL A 559 4.24 -0.23 -11.58
N LEU A 560 4.53 0.35 -10.41
CA LEU A 560 5.18 -0.34 -9.29
C LEU A 560 4.14 -1.05 -8.40
N ALA A 561 3.00 -0.42 -8.20
CA ALA A 561 1.92 -0.96 -7.38
C ALA A 561 0.56 -0.48 -7.88
N ALA A 562 -0.43 -1.35 -7.78
CA ALA A 562 -1.84 -1.04 -8.00
C ALA A 562 -2.66 -1.78 -6.94
N THR A 563 -3.12 -1.05 -5.92
CA THR A 563 -3.71 -1.63 -4.71
C THR A 563 -5.10 -1.06 -4.44
N PRO A 564 -6.04 -1.86 -3.91
CA PRO A 564 -7.35 -1.34 -3.48
C PRO A 564 -7.19 -0.49 -2.21
N ILE A 565 -7.89 0.64 -2.14
CA ILE A 565 -7.94 1.49 -0.95
C ILE A 565 -9.00 0.92 0.00
N ALA A 566 -8.55 0.24 1.07
CA ALA A 566 -9.42 -0.30 2.10
C ALA A 566 -9.59 0.66 3.29
N ASP A 567 -8.47 1.25 3.76
CA ASP A 567 -8.38 1.95 5.04
C ASP A 567 -8.34 3.48 4.86
N GLY A 568 -9.26 4.01 4.03
CA GLY A 568 -9.39 5.44 3.75
C GLY A 568 -8.27 6.02 2.88
N TYR A 569 -8.44 7.28 2.47
CA TYR A 569 -7.47 8.00 1.65
C TYR A 569 -6.37 8.62 2.52
N GLN A 570 -5.14 8.58 2.02
CA GLN A 570 -3.95 8.90 2.82
C GLN A 570 -3.25 10.15 2.31
N LEU A 571 -3.41 10.44 1.02
CA LEU A 571 -2.80 11.59 0.39
C LEU A 571 -3.71 12.84 0.53
N PRO A 572 -3.11 14.04 0.63
CA PRO A 572 -3.90 15.26 0.73
C PRO A 572 -4.72 15.50 -0.55
N ARG A 573 -5.97 15.93 -0.38
CA ARG A 573 -6.84 16.25 -1.52
C ARG A 573 -6.47 17.60 -2.10
N HIS A 574 -6.16 17.63 -3.39
CA HIS A 574 -5.91 18.87 -4.11
C HIS A 574 -7.24 19.59 -4.43
N LYS A 575 -7.27 20.92 -4.30
CA LYS A 575 -8.42 21.71 -4.72
C LYS A 575 -8.58 21.62 -6.24
N LYS A 576 -9.77 21.21 -6.71
CA LYS A 576 -10.09 21.13 -8.15
C LYS A 576 -9.96 22.53 -8.78
N ARG A 577 -9.01 22.72 -9.70
CA ARG A 577 -8.89 23.98 -10.45
C ARG A 577 -9.95 24.01 -11.53
N ARG A 578 -11.00 24.81 -11.34
CA ARG A 578 -12.06 24.96 -12.34
C ARG A 578 -11.77 26.18 -13.19
N TRP A 579 -10.69 26.15 -13.96
CA TRP A 579 -10.26 27.30 -14.77
C TRP A 579 -11.38 27.92 -15.61
N TRP A 580 -12.31 27.14 -16.18
CA TRP A 580 -13.44 27.71 -16.90
C TRP A 580 -14.50 28.35 -16.01
N SER A 581 -14.91 27.72 -14.89
CA SER A 581 -15.96 28.33 -14.05
C SER A 581 -15.42 29.45 -13.17
N GLU A 582 -14.15 29.39 -12.78
CA GLU A 582 -13.46 30.45 -12.06
C GLU A 582 -13.12 31.59 -13.02
N ALA A 583 -12.51 31.34 -14.19
CA ALA A 583 -12.23 32.42 -15.13
C ALA A 583 -13.49 33.01 -15.78
N VAL A 584 -14.53 32.23 -16.09
CA VAL A 584 -15.81 32.78 -16.56
C VAL A 584 -16.58 33.42 -15.42
N GLY A 585 -16.49 32.87 -14.20
CA GLY A 585 -17.07 33.49 -13.01
C GLY A 585 -16.46 34.86 -12.71
N ASP A 586 -15.13 34.92 -12.65
CA ASP A 586 -14.34 36.13 -12.43
C ASP A 586 -14.51 37.10 -13.62
N TRP A 587 -14.46 36.63 -14.87
CA TRP A 587 -14.76 37.44 -16.04
C TRP A 587 -16.20 37.96 -16.02
N SER A 588 -17.19 37.16 -15.63
CA SER A 588 -18.59 37.60 -15.55
C SER A 588 -18.79 38.61 -14.43
N ARG A 589 -18.07 38.47 -13.32
CA ARG A 589 -18.08 39.41 -12.20
C ARG A 589 -17.44 40.73 -12.61
N ASP A 590 -16.27 40.69 -13.23
CA ASP A 590 -15.58 41.86 -13.79
C ASP A 590 -16.41 42.51 -14.89
N PHE A 591 -17.06 41.72 -15.75
CA PHE A 591 -17.93 42.21 -16.82
C PHE A 591 -19.18 42.88 -16.26
N VAL A 592 -19.83 42.28 -15.25
CA VAL A 592 -20.98 42.90 -14.58
C VAL A 592 -20.56 44.17 -13.86
N GLU A 593 -19.43 44.17 -13.16
CA GLU A 593 -18.92 45.34 -12.44
C GLU A 593 -18.53 46.48 -13.40
N THR A 594 -17.82 46.16 -14.49
CA THR A 594 -17.47 47.15 -15.53
C THR A 594 -18.68 47.64 -16.31
N THR A 595 -19.66 46.78 -16.59
CA THR A 595 -20.90 47.17 -17.26
C THR A 595 -21.76 48.02 -16.32
N PHE A 596 -21.84 47.68 -15.03
CA PHE A 596 -22.53 48.48 -14.02
C PHE A 596 -21.91 49.86 -13.80
N ILE A 597 -20.60 50.02 -14.04
CA ILE A 597 -19.94 51.34 -14.03
C ILE A 597 -20.16 52.11 -15.34
N ARG A 598 -20.21 51.42 -16.49
CA ARG A 598 -20.35 52.05 -17.82
C ARG A 598 -21.80 52.40 -18.17
N LEU A 599 -22.76 51.60 -17.75
CA LEU A 599 -24.18 51.77 -18.06
C LEU A 599 -24.78 53.07 -17.49
N PRO A 600 -24.45 53.52 -16.27
CA PRO A 600 -24.84 54.83 -15.75
C PRO A 600 -24.22 55.98 -16.53
N ARG A 601 -22.97 55.85 -17.01
CA ARG A 601 -22.31 56.88 -17.84
C ARG A 601 -22.96 56.98 -19.22
N LEU A 602 -23.30 55.84 -19.82
CA LEU A 602 -24.04 55.77 -21.08
C LEU A 602 -25.45 56.34 -20.92
N LEU A 603 -26.16 55.99 -19.85
CA LEU A 603 -27.48 56.53 -19.54
C LEU A 603 -27.44 58.02 -19.23
N LEU A 604 -26.42 58.53 -18.52
CA LEU A 604 -26.22 59.96 -18.26
C LEU A 604 -26.01 60.78 -19.52
N VAL A 605 -25.51 60.19 -20.61
CA VAL A 605 -25.36 60.85 -21.91
C VAL A 605 -26.58 60.63 -22.79
N ALA A 606 -27.13 59.41 -22.79
CA ALA A 606 -28.25 59.02 -23.65
C ALA A 606 -29.59 59.62 -23.19
N LEU A 607 -29.86 59.72 -21.88
CA LEU A 607 -31.09 60.32 -21.36
C LEU A 607 -31.26 61.80 -21.73
N PRO A 608 -30.27 62.69 -21.53
CA PRO A 608 -30.42 64.09 -21.95
C PRO A 608 -30.48 64.22 -23.47
N LEU A 609 -29.75 63.41 -24.25
CA LEU A 609 -29.88 63.41 -25.71
C LEU A 609 -31.27 62.95 -26.18
N ALA A 610 -31.81 61.89 -25.57
CA ALA A 610 -33.16 61.41 -25.86
C ALA A 610 -34.22 62.43 -25.42
N ALA A 611 -34.03 63.10 -24.28
CA ALA A 611 -34.90 64.19 -23.83
C ALA A 611 -34.85 65.38 -24.78
N ILE A 612 -33.66 65.82 -25.20
CA ILE A 612 -33.48 66.90 -26.19
C ILE A 612 -34.13 66.52 -27.53
N ALA A 613 -33.91 65.30 -28.02
CA ALA A 613 -34.54 64.81 -29.24
C ALA A 613 -36.07 64.75 -29.11
N PHE A 614 -36.59 64.34 -27.95
CA PHE A 614 -38.01 64.33 -27.66
C PHE A 614 -38.61 65.74 -27.58
N PHE A 615 -37.94 66.70 -26.94
CA PHE A 615 -38.36 68.10 -26.89
C PHE A 615 -38.27 68.78 -28.26
N LEU A 616 -37.24 68.49 -29.06
CA LEU A 616 -37.14 68.94 -30.45
C LEU A 616 -38.25 68.35 -31.31
N TRP A 617 -38.55 67.05 -31.15
CA TRP A 617 -39.67 66.41 -31.83
C TRP A 617 -41.00 67.07 -31.44
N GLN A 618 -41.27 67.23 -30.14
CA GLN A 618 -42.45 67.95 -29.65
C GLN A 618 -42.51 69.35 -30.27
N TYR A 619 -41.47 70.16 -30.13
CA TYR A 619 -41.43 71.52 -30.68
C TYR A 619 -41.69 71.58 -32.19
N LEU A 620 -41.11 70.66 -32.97
CA LEU A 620 -41.29 70.61 -34.43
C LEU A 620 -42.69 70.15 -34.86
N PHE A 621 -43.38 69.35 -34.04
CA PHE A 621 -44.64 68.70 -34.43
C PHE A 621 -45.86 69.13 -33.62
N SER A 622 -45.72 69.87 -32.52
CA SER A 622 -46.84 70.25 -31.65
C SER A 622 -47.21 71.73 -31.61
N GLY A 623 -46.43 72.65 -32.19
CA GLY A 623 -46.78 74.07 -32.34
C GLY A 623 -46.80 74.86 -31.03
#